data_AF-A0A2R6RLJ7-F1
#
_entry.id   AF-A0A2R6RLJ7-F1
#
_cell.length_a   1.000
_cell.length_b   1.000
_cell.length_c   1.000
_cell.angle_alpha   90.00
_cell.angle_beta   90.00
_cell.angle_gamma   90.00
#
_symmetry.space_group_name_H-M   'P 1'
#
loop_
_entity.id
_entity.type
_entity.pdbx_description
1 polymer ?
#
loop_
_entity_poly.entity_id
_entity_poly.type
_entity_poly.pdbx_seq_one_letter_code
_entity_poly.pdbx_strand_id
1 'polypeptide(L)'
;MGEDVVHTFRAQSVYCLQTIQWACGMPIGWGKCYRSESSPQVLAILNCIWDGHADLRPAFIGYDDACDLLCHVVTQDPNDSWIQSTKFIVDAWHYIGHRATNVLCRTWCNPAPTNGSQPDLVLVQEDAEGNRHQTRAFNTETAKQLNAWLNGYEAPLRQMSDVNFDFFVHVLFLIFKEQIEKRIDKGDRDLPDDFFAE
;
A
#
# COMPACT_ATOMS: atom_id res chain seq x y z
N MET A 1 -35.17 -34.89 -22.32
CA MET A 1 -33.85 -34.75 -21.68
C MET A 1 -33.54 -33.26 -21.68
N GLY A 2 -34.00 -32.56 -20.65
CA GLY A 2 -33.63 -31.17 -20.45
C GLY A 2 -32.26 -31.18 -19.80
N GLU A 3 -31.26 -30.61 -20.47
CA GLU A 3 -29.97 -30.37 -19.84
C GLU A 3 -30.19 -29.37 -18.72
N ASP A 4 -29.93 -29.83 -17.48
CA ASP A 4 -29.83 -28.96 -16.32
C ASP A 4 -28.73 -27.93 -16.62
N VAL A 5 -29.15 -26.71 -16.92
CA VAL A 5 -28.26 -25.55 -16.92
C VAL A 5 -27.83 -25.38 -15.47
N VAL A 6 -26.67 -25.95 -15.14
CA VAL A 6 -25.98 -25.67 -13.88
C VAL A 6 -25.75 -24.16 -13.86
N HIS A 7 -26.50 -23.47 -13.01
CA HIS A 7 -26.28 -22.06 -12.74
C HIS A 7 -24.87 -21.88 -12.18
N THR A 8 -23.92 -21.58 -13.06
CA THR A 8 -22.56 -21.23 -12.68
C THR A 8 -22.60 -19.97 -11.83
N PHE A 9 -22.39 -20.17 -10.53
CA PHE A 9 -21.65 -19.30 -9.63
C PHE A 9 -21.93 -17.80 -9.80
N ARG A 10 -22.83 -17.23 -8.97
CA ARG A 10 -22.75 -15.79 -8.69
C ARG A 10 -21.50 -15.57 -7.84
N ALA A 11 -20.40 -15.22 -8.50
CA ALA A 11 -19.21 -14.71 -7.85
C ALA A 11 -19.62 -13.58 -6.89
N GLN A 12 -19.10 -13.59 -5.66
CA GLN A 12 -19.09 -12.36 -4.87
C GLN A 12 -18.45 -11.30 -5.75
N SER A 13 -19.20 -10.25 -6.10
CA SER A 13 -18.64 -9.14 -6.86
C SER A 13 -17.50 -8.56 -6.03
N VAL A 14 -16.28 -8.63 -6.54
CA VAL A 14 -15.12 -7.96 -5.96
C VAL A 14 -15.49 -6.49 -5.77
N TYR A 15 -15.37 -5.99 -4.54
CA TYR A 15 -15.68 -4.60 -4.22
C TYR A 15 -14.54 -3.69 -4.68
N CYS A 16 -13.32 -4.01 -4.25
CA CYS A 16 -12.12 -3.35 -4.72
C CYS A 16 -10.95 -4.33 -4.78
N LEU A 17 -9.95 -3.93 -5.56
CA LEU A 17 -8.64 -4.57 -5.58
C LEU A 17 -7.73 -3.79 -4.63
N GLN A 18 -7.31 -4.42 -3.54
CA GLN A 18 -6.30 -3.83 -2.66
C GLN A 18 -4.93 -4.11 -3.26
N THR A 19 -4.15 -3.07 -3.53
CA THR A 19 -2.80 -3.20 -4.08
C THR A 19 -1.76 -2.81 -3.05
N ILE A 20 -0.55 -3.36 -3.20
CA ILE A 20 0.62 -2.94 -2.43
C ILE A 20 1.81 -2.73 -3.35
N GLN A 21 2.62 -1.73 -3.03
CA GLN A 21 3.79 -1.36 -3.80
C GLN A 21 4.86 -0.75 -2.91
N TRP A 22 6.11 -0.83 -3.35
CA TRP A 22 7.20 -0.07 -2.76
C TRP A 22 7.06 1.43 -3.03
N ALA A 23 7.71 2.25 -2.21
CA ALA A 23 7.68 3.71 -2.35
C ALA A 23 8.20 4.21 -3.71
N CYS A 24 9.03 3.43 -4.40
CA CYS A 24 9.50 3.71 -5.76
C CYS A 24 8.42 3.49 -6.85
N GLY A 25 7.24 2.97 -6.49
CA GLY A 25 6.16 2.65 -7.40
C GLY A 25 6.11 1.20 -7.86
N MET A 26 7.08 0.37 -7.46
CA MET A 26 7.15 -1.03 -7.86
C MET A 26 6.02 -1.84 -7.20
N PRO A 27 5.07 -2.42 -7.95
CA PRO A 27 4.01 -3.24 -7.38
C PRO A 27 4.58 -4.56 -6.84
N ILE A 28 4.15 -4.98 -5.65
CA ILE A 28 4.68 -6.20 -4.99
C ILE A 28 3.62 -7.25 -4.69
N GLY A 29 2.36 -6.86 -4.66
CA GLY A 29 1.28 -7.77 -4.29
C GLY A 29 -0.09 -7.10 -4.35
N TRP A 30 -1.11 -7.93 -4.21
CA TRP A 30 -2.50 -7.48 -4.23
C TRP A 30 -3.41 -8.53 -3.59
N GLY A 31 -4.64 -8.14 -3.32
CA GLY A 31 -5.70 -9.06 -2.93
C GLY A 31 -7.09 -8.49 -3.21
N LYS A 32 -8.10 -9.36 -3.10
CA LYS A 32 -9.51 -9.01 -3.35
C LYS A 32 -10.20 -8.65 -2.04
N CYS A 33 -10.80 -7.48 -2.00
CA CYS A 33 -11.75 -7.12 -0.97
C CYS A 33 -13.17 -7.39 -1.48
N TYR A 34 -13.93 -8.20 -0.76
CA TYR A 34 -15.31 -8.53 -1.08
C TYR A 34 -16.25 -7.68 -0.23
N ARG A 35 -17.32 -7.15 -0.84
CA ARG A 35 -18.37 -6.31 -0.23
C ARG A 35 -17.93 -4.94 0.31
N SER A 36 -16.76 -4.84 0.92
CA SER A 36 -16.14 -3.60 1.38
C SER A 36 -14.63 -3.77 1.48
N GLU A 37 -13.90 -2.65 1.48
CA GLU A 37 -12.53 -2.61 1.97
C GLU A 37 -12.58 -2.55 3.50
N SER A 38 -12.23 -3.64 4.17
CA SER A 38 -12.33 -3.74 5.64
C SER A 38 -10.99 -4.13 6.23
N SER A 39 -10.69 -3.62 7.43
CA SER A 39 -9.43 -3.90 8.14
C SER A 39 -9.10 -5.41 8.26
N PRO A 40 -10.07 -6.32 8.52
CA PRO A 40 -9.78 -7.76 8.51
C PRO A 40 -9.32 -8.29 7.15
N GLN A 41 -9.91 -7.82 6.05
CA GLN A 41 -9.51 -8.24 4.70
C GLN A 41 -8.17 -7.66 4.32
N VAL A 42 -7.92 -6.38 4.63
CA VAL A 42 -6.62 -5.73 4.38
C VAL A 42 -5.52 -6.44 5.18
N LEU A 43 -5.75 -6.75 6.46
CA LEU A 43 -4.80 -7.51 7.28
C LEU A 43 -4.55 -8.92 6.72
N ALA A 44 -5.59 -9.63 6.26
CA ALA A 44 -5.43 -10.93 5.63
C ALA A 44 -4.57 -10.86 4.35
N ILE A 45 -4.74 -9.80 3.56
CA ILE A 45 -3.93 -9.55 2.35
C ILE A 45 -2.47 -9.30 2.74
N LEU A 46 -2.21 -8.44 3.73
CA LEU A 46 -0.85 -8.20 4.25
C LEU A 46 -0.21 -9.50 4.76
N ASN A 47 -0.93 -10.29 5.54
CA ASN A 47 -0.44 -11.58 6.03
C ASN A 47 -0.11 -12.55 4.89
N CYS A 48 -0.93 -12.58 3.84
CA CYS A 48 -0.70 -13.43 2.67
C CYS A 48 0.57 -13.02 1.90
N ILE A 49 0.80 -11.72 1.72
CA ILE A 49 1.97 -11.22 0.97
C ILE A 49 3.29 -11.56 1.66
N TRP A 50 3.33 -11.53 2.99
CA TRP A 50 4.52 -11.82 3.80
C TRP A 50 4.45 -13.16 4.54
N ASP A 51 3.63 -14.10 4.07
CA ASP A 51 3.55 -15.42 4.69
C ASP A 51 4.91 -16.13 4.59
N GLY A 52 5.41 -16.62 5.72
CA GLY A 52 6.75 -17.21 5.83
C GLY A 52 7.95 -16.25 5.67
N HIS A 53 7.72 -14.95 5.51
CA HIS A 53 8.74 -13.94 5.20
C HIS A 53 8.66 -12.69 6.09
N ALA A 54 8.44 -12.89 7.39
CA ALA A 54 8.27 -11.80 8.35
C ALA A 54 9.49 -10.87 8.46
N ASP A 55 10.69 -11.38 8.16
CA ASP A 55 11.95 -10.66 8.09
C ASP A 55 12.04 -9.67 6.91
N LEU A 56 11.23 -9.87 5.88
CA LEU A 56 11.16 -9.01 4.70
C LEU A 56 10.05 -7.94 4.78
N ARG A 57 9.36 -7.83 5.94
CA ARG A 57 8.35 -6.81 6.15
C ARG A 57 8.99 -5.42 6.17
N PRO A 58 8.34 -4.42 5.56
CA PRO A 58 8.84 -3.05 5.63
C PRO A 58 8.74 -2.50 7.05
N ALA A 59 9.71 -1.68 7.44
CA ALA A 59 9.63 -0.91 8.68
C ALA A 59 8.44 0.07 8.70
N PHE A 60 7.94 0.48 7.53
CA PHE A 60 6.83 1.42 7.38
C PHE A 60 5.85 0.98 6.29
N ILE A 61 4.55 1.04 6.59
CA ILE A 61 3.46 0.89 5.61
C ILE A 61 2.60 2.14 5.61
N GLY A 62 2.49 2.77 4.44
CA GLY A 62 1.52 3.83 4.18
C GLY A 62 0.18 3.24 3.73
N TYR A 63 -0.90 3.58 4.43
CA TYR A 63 -2.27 3.20 4.08
C TYR A 63 -3.22 4.34 4.49
N ASP A 64 -4.22 4.67 3.68
CA ASP A 64 -5.10 5.81 3.98
C ASP A 64 -5.88 5.58 5.28
N ASP A 65 -6.36 4.37 5.54
CA ASP A 65 -7.07 3.99 6.76
C ASP A 65 -6.20 3.20 7.77
N ALA A 66 -4.90 3.55 7.85
CA ALA A 66 -3.95 2.84 8.70
C ALA A 66 -4.26 2.90 10.20
N CYS A 67 -4.97 3.93 10.68
CA CYS A 67 -5.33 4.01 12.09
C CYS A 67 -6.37 2.96 12.50
N ASP A 68 -7.36 2.70 11.64
CA ASP A 68 -8.39 1.70 11.92
C ASP A 68 -7.83 0.29 11.70
N LEU A 69 -6.95 0.11 10.72
CA LEU A 69 -6.17 -1.13 10.57
C LEU A 69 -5.31 -1.41 11.82
N LEU A 70 -4.55 -0.42 12.30
CA LEU A 70 -3.74 -0.59 13.51
C LEU A 70 -4.60 -0.88 14.73
N CYS A 71 -5.73 -0.17 14.90
CA CYS A 71 -6.69 -0.44 15.96
C CYS A 71 -7.21 -1.88 15.89
N HIS A 72 -7.54 -2.37 14.69
CA HIS A 72 -7.97 -3.75 14.46
C HIS A 72 -6.88 -4.75 14.87
N VAL A 73 -5.65 -4.60 14.40
CA VAL A 73 -4.51 -5.49 14.73
C VAL A 73 -4.30 -5.56 16.24
N VAL A 74 -4.19 -4.41 16.91
CA VAL A 74 -3.97 -4.34 18.38
C VAL A 74 -5.14 -4.95 19.15
N THR A 75 -6.37 -4.79 18.66
CA THR A 75 -7.57 -5.35 19.31
C THR A 75 -7.62 -6.87 19.16
N GLN A 76 -7.14 -7.42 18.05
CA GLN A 76 -7.06 -8.88 17.87
C GLN A 76 -5.93 -9.49 18.71
N ASP A 77 -4.72 -8.93 18.61
CA ASP A 77 -3.57 -9.35 19.40
C ASP A 77 -2.62 -8.16 19.66
N PRO A 78 -2.53 -7.65 20.90
CA PRO A 78 -1.59 -6.59 21.25
C PRO A 78 -0.11 -6.96 21.05
N ASN A 79 0.20 -8.26 20.95
CA ASN A 79 1.56 -8.76 20.71
C ASN A 79 1.78 -9.17 19.26
N ASP A 80 0.87 -8.82 18.34
CA ASP A 80 1.02 -9.16 16.93
C ASP A 80 2.38 -8.70 16.41
N SER A 81 3.05 -9.60 15.69
CA SER A 81 4.32 -9.37 15.00
C SER A 81 4.34 -8.08 14.16
N TRP A 82 3.22 -7.65 13.57
CA TRP A 82 3.10 -6.39 12.84
C TRP A 82 3.38 -5.18 13.72
N ILE A 83 2.89 -5.18 14.97
CA ILE A 83 3.06 -4.07 15.91
C ILE A 83 4.54 -3.89 16.29
N GLN A 84 5.30 -4.99 16.29
CA GLN A 84 6.72 -4.99 16.65
C GLN A 84 7.63 -4.64 15.47
N SER A 85 7.24 -5.01 14.25
CA SER A 85 8.11 -4.93 13.06
C SER A 85 7.80 -3.74 12.15
N THR A 86 6.57 -3.22 12.16
CA THR A 86 6.08 -2.28 11.15
C THR A 86 5.33 -1.12 11.77
N LYS A 87 5.66 0.10 11.36
CA LYS A 87 4.89 1.31 11.67
C LYS A 87 3.88 1.60 10.56
N PHE A 88 2.62 1.77 10.95
CA PHE A 88 1.53 2.12 10.05
C PHE A 88 1.33 3.63 10.03
N ILE A 89 1.46 4.25 8.87
CA ILE A 89 1.29 5.70 8.68
C ILE A 89 0.12 6.00 7.73
N VAL A 90 -0.61 7.07 8.02
CA VAL A 90 -1.70 7.55 7.14
C VAL A 90 -1.22 8.66 6.21
N ASP A 91 -1.98 8.98 5.17
CA ASP A 91 -1.61 10.10 4.31
C ASP A 91 -1.82 11.48 5.00
N ALA A 92 -1.35 12.55 4.35
CA ALA A 92 -1.41 13.91 4.91
C ALA A 92 -2.83 14.37 5.23
N TRP A 93 -3.74 14.14 4.29
CA TRP A 93 -5.11 14.60 4.35
C TRP A 93 -5.86 13.85 5.42
N HIS A 94 -5.71 12.53 5.47
CA HIS A 94 -6.28 11.73 6.56
C HIS A 94 -5.76 12.20 7.93
N TYR A 95 -4.43 12.37 8.08
CA TYR A 95 -3.86 12.81 9.35
C TYR A 95 -4.41 14.17 9.81
N ILE A 96 -4.53 15.15 8.90
CA ILE A 96 -5.05 16.48 9.22
C ILE A 96 -6.50 16.38 9.74
N GLY A 97 -7.32 15.53 9.13
CA GLY A 97 -8.71 15.32 9.52
C GLY A 97 -8.86 14.59 10.87
N HIS A 98 -8.03 13.58 11.13
CA HIS A 98 -8.18 12.70 12.28
C HIS A 98 -7.36 13.10 13.51
N ARG A 99 -6.23 13.80 13.36
CA ARG A 99 -5.32 14.10 14.51
C ARG A 99 -5.99 14.87 15.66
N ALA A 100 -7.06 15.61 15.39
CA ALA A 100 -7.77 16.39 16.39
C ALA A 100 -8.66 15.51 17.30
N THR A 101 -9.20 14.41 16.76
CA THR A 101 -10.25 13.60 17.39
C THR A 101 -9.81 12.18 17.70
N ASN A 102 -8.84 11.64 16.95
CA ASN A 102 -8.36 10.28 17.08
C ASN A 102 -6.94 10.26 17.69
N VAL A 103 -6.85 9.90 18.97
CA VAL A 103 -5.58 9.83 19.72
C VAL A 103 -4.65 8.77 19.13
N LEU A 104 -5.18 7.63 18.67
CA LEU A 104 -4.37 6.58 18.07
C LEU A 104 -3.72 7.07 16.78
N CYS A 105 -4.52 7.66 15.87
CA CYS A 105 -4.02 8.25 14.63
C CYS A 105 -2.95 9.32 14.89
N ARG A 106 -3.20 10.23 15.85
CA ARG A 106 -2.24 11.28 16.24
C ARG A 106 -0.91 10.72 16.76
N THR A 107 -0.96 9.64 17.52
CA THR A 107 0.20 9.12 18.25
C THR A 107 1.03 8.17 17.40
N TRP A 108 0.36 7.31 16.63
CA TRP A 108 1.00 6.15 15.99
C TRP A 108 1.04 6.23 14.46
N CYS A 109 0.19 7.05 13.84
CA CYS A 109 0.04 7.06 12.38
C CYS A 109 0.54 8.34 11.69
N ASN A 110 1.29 9.19 12.38
CA ASN A 110 1.77 10.45 11.83
C ASN A 110 2.74 10.21 10.64
N PRO A 111 2.42 10.68 9.41
CA PRO A 111 3.29 10.50 8.24
C PRO A 111 4.55 11.36 8.21
N ALA A 112 4.62 12.42 9.03
CA ALA A 112 5.74 13.36 9.00
C ALA A 112 5.95 13.95 10.41
N PRO A 113 6.50 13.17 11.35
CA PRO A 113 6.75 13.67 12.70
C PRO A 113 7.93 14.66 12.71
N THR A 114 7.63 15.91 13.07
CA THR A 114 8.62 17.00 13.15
C THR A 114 9.48 16.97 14.43
N ASN A 115 9.15 16.08 15.37
CA ASN A 115 9.83 15.93 16.65
C ASN A 115 11.05 14.99 16.60
N GLY A 116 11.48 14.56 15.41
CA GLY A 116 12.61 13.65 15.24
C GLY A 116 12.35 12.20 15.62
N SER A 117 11.11 11.83 15.95
CA SER A 117 10.78 10.44 16.34
C SER A 117 10.87 9.43 15.19
N GLN A 118 10.83 9.90 13.93
CA GLN A 118 10.95 9.07 12.73
C GLN A 118 11.73 9.88 11.66
N PRO A 119 13.07 9.99 11.79
CA PRO A 119 13.87 10.80 10.88
C PRO A 119 13.82 10.30 9.44
N ASP A 120 13.64 8.99 9.24
CA ASP A 120 13.61 8.36 7.92
C ASP A 120 12.40 8.78 7.06
N LEU A 121 11.35 9.36 7.66
CA LEU A 121 10.17 9.83 6.94
C LEU A 121 10.29 11.28 6.46
N VAL A 122 11.30 12.04 6.92
CA VAL A 122 11.41 13.47 6.70
C VAL A 122 12.83 13.84 6.24
N LEU A 123 12.94 14.41 5.05
CA LEU A 123 14.18 14.98 4.51
C LEU A 123 14.20 16.49 4.74
N VAL A 124 15.36 17.03 5.12
CA VAL A 124 15.57 18.48 5.16
C VAL A 124 16.08 18.93 3.80
N GLN A 125 15.32 19.76 3.10
CA GLN A 125 15.72 20.39 1.84
C GLN A 125 15.99 21.88 2.07
N GLU A 126 17.02 22.41 1.44
CA GLU A 126 17.30 23.83 1.42
C GLU A 126 16.71 24.43 0.13
N ASP A 127 15.94 25.52 0.26
CA ASP A 127 15.43 26.24 -0.90
C ASP A 127 16.51 27.15 -1.52
N ALA A 128 16.22 27.75 -2.67
CA ALA A 128 17.14 28.65 -3.36
C ALA A 128 17.49 29.93 -2.55
N GLU A 129 16.76 30.20 -1.47
CA GLU A 129 16.94 31.34 -0.57
C GLU A 129 17.74 30.96 0.69
N GLY A 130 18.18 29.70 0.81
CA GLY A 130 18.95 29.19 1.94
C GLY A 130 18.09 28.76 3.14
N ASN A 131 16.76 28.73 3.01
CA ASN A 131 15.88 28.30 4.08
C ASN A 131 15.74 26.78 4.08
N ARG A 132 15.81 26.19 5.27
CA ARG A 132 15.69 24.74 5.46
C ARG A 132 14.23 24.36 5.72
N HIS A 133 13.67 23.57 4.81
CA HIS A 133 12.31 23.03 4.89
C HIS A 133 12.32 21.53 5.10
N GLN A 134 11.42 21.04 5.96
CA GLN A 134 11.19 19.62 6.12
C GLN A 134 10.21 19.14 5.04
N THR A 135 10.64 18.16 4.25
CA THR A 135 9.88 17.53 3.17
C THR A 135 9.75 16.04 3.44
N ARG A 136 8.76 15.39 2.86
CA ARG A 136 8.58 13.94 3.05
C ARG A 136 9.65 13.19 2.27
N ALA A 137 10.23 12.16 2.88
CA ALA A 137 11.24 11.32 2.25
C ALA A 137 10.66 10.46 1.12
N PHE A 138 9.41 10.02 1.26
CA PHE A 138 8.79 9.07 0.34
C PHE A 138 7.53 9.64 -0.31
N ASN A 139 7.33 9.27 -1.57
CA ASN A 139 6.17 9.66 -2.34
C ASN A 139 5.05 8.62 -2.19
N THR A 140 4.05 8.91 -1.36
CA THR A 140 2.86 8.06 -1.19
C THR A 140 1.85 8.19 -2.34
N GLU A 141 2.01 9.15 -3.26
CA GLU A 141 1.11 9.34 -4.41
C GLU A 141 1.29 8.27 -5.49
N THR A 142 2.40 7.52 -5.47
CA THR A 142 2.63 6.37 -6.36
C THR A 142 1.51 5.33 -6.23
N ALA A 143 0.99 5.14 -5.01
CA ALA A 143 -0.22 4.35 -4.72
C ALA A 143 -1.41 4.77 -5.58
N LYS A 144 -1.70 6.07 -5.61
CA LYS A 144 -2.82 6.61 -6.39
C LYS A 144 -2.58 6.48 -7.89
N GLN A 145 -1.34 6.60 -8.35
CA GLN A 145 -1.00 6.41 -9.76
C GLN A 145 -1.26 4.98 -10.23
N LEU A 146 -0.89 3.96 -9.44
CA LEU A 146 -1.19 2.57 -9.75
C LEU A 146 -2.71 2.34 -9.78
N ASN A 147 -3.45 2.82 -8.77
CA ASN A 147 -4.91 2.68 -8.73
C ASN A 147 -5.57 3.36 -9.95
N ALA A 148 -5.13 4.56 -10.31
CA ALA A 148 -5.63 5.27 -11.49
C ALA A 148 -5.32 4.52 -12.79
N TRP A 149 -4.14 3.88 -12.89
CA TRP A 149 -3.79 3.06 -14.05
C TRP A 149 -4.67 1.81 -14.16
N LEU A 150 -4.91 1.12 -13.03
CA LEU A 150 -5.76 -0.06 -12.96
C LEU A 150 -7.24 0.24 -13.24
N ASN A 151 -7.73 1.43 -12.89
CA ASN A 151 -9.09 1.87 -13.20
C ASN A 151 -9.42 1.83 -14.70
N GLY A 152 -8.41 1.98 -15.58
CA GLY A 152 -8.57 1.81 -17.02
C GLY A 152 -8.99 0.40 -17.45
N TYR A 153 -8.81 -0.59 -16.58
CA TYR A 153 -9.11 -2.01 -16.81
C TYR A 153 -10.30 -2.51 -15.97
N GLU A 154 -11.03 -1.62 -15.31
CA GLU A 154 -12.15 -2.01 -14.46
C GLU A 154 -13.27 -2.73 -15.23
N ALA A 155 -13.60 -2.24 -16.43
CA ALA A 155 -14.65 -2.83 -17.26
C ALA A 155 -14.38 -4.30 -17.63
N PRO A 156 -13.20 -4.68 -18.15
CA PRO A 156 -12.89 -6.09 -18.41
C PRO A 156 -12.79 -6.91 -17.13
N LEU A 157 -12.19 -6.38 -16.05
CA LEU A 157 -12.08 -7.07 -14.76
C LEU A 157 -13.46 -7.49 -14.21
N ARG A 158 -14.47 -6.64 -14.32
CA ARG A 158 -15.85 -6.92 -13.84
C ARG A 158 -16.56 -8.04 -14.61
N GLN A 159 -16.09 -8.41 -15.80
CA GLN A 159 -16.72 -9.43 -16.65
C GLN A 159 -16.02 -10.80 -16.59
N MET A 160 -14.90 -10.90 -15.89
CA MET A 160 -14.09 -12.12 -15.85
C MET A 160 -14.61 -13.12 -14.80
N SER A 161 -14.34 -14.41 -15.05
CA SER A 161 -14.38 -15.43 -14.01
C SER A 161 -13.25 -15.20 -13.00
N ASP A 162 -13.37 -15.78 -11.82
CA ASP A 162 -12.40 -15.61 -10.73
C ASP A 162 -10.96 -15.98 -11.13
N VAL A 163 -10.78 -17.11 -11.83
CA VAL A 163 -9.46 -17.57 -12.31
C VAL A 163 -8.87 -16.62 -13.35
N ASN A 164 -9.70 -16.14 -14.28
CA ASN A 164 -9.25 -15.22 -15.34
C ASN A 164 -8.93 -13.85 -14.75
N PHE A 165 -9.69 -13.41 -13.75
CA PHE A 165 -9.45 -12.17 -13.03
C PHE A 165 -8.05 -12.19 -12.41
N ASP A 166 -7.73 -13.24 -11.65
CA ASP A 166 -6.47 -13.34 -10.93
C ASP A 166 -5.27 -13.36 -11.89
N PHE A 167 -5.35 -14.18 -12.94
CA PHE A 167 -4.34 -14.21 -13.99
C PHE A 167 -4.18 -12.83 -14.66
N PHE A 168 -5.28 -12.16 -14.99
CA PHE A 168 -5.24 -10.87 -15.65
C PHE A 168 -4.63 -9.79 -14.77
N VAL A 169 -4.96 -9.75 -13.47
CA VAL A 169 -4.34 -8.80 -12.52
C VAL A 169 -2.82 -9.05 -12.43
N HIS A 170 -2.36 -10.30 -12.40
CA HIS A 170 -0.93 -10.60 -12.43
C HIS A 170 -0.24 -10.08 -13.70
N VAL A 171 -0.88 -10.23 -14.87
CA VAL A 171 -0.36 -9.67 -16.13
C VAL A 171 -0.32 -8.14 -16.08
N LEU A 172 -1.36 -7.49 -15.54
CA LEU A 172 -1.38 -6.04 -15.36
C LEU A 172 -0.24 -5.57 -14.46
N PHE A 173 0.02 -6.28 -13.36
CA PHE A 173 1.14 -5.99 -12.46
C PHE A 173 2.49 -6.12 -13.15
N LEU A 174 2.69 -7.15 -13.97
CA LEU A 174 3.92 -7.34 -14.75
C LEU A 174 4.13 -6.17 -15.73
N ILE A 175 3.10 -5.81 -16.48
CA ILE A 175 3.17 -4.69 -17.45
C ILE A 175 3.46 -3.36 -16.74
N PHE A 176 2.81 -3.12 -15.59
CA PHE A 176 3.05 -1.89 -14.83
C PHE A 176 4.47 -1.86 -14.27
N LYS A 177 4.95 -2.97 -13.71
CA LYS A 177 6.35 -3.14 -13.27
C LYS A 177 7.33 -2.75 -14.38
N GLU A 178 7.18 -3.29 -15.59
CA GLU A 178 8.08 -2.98 -16.70
C GLU A 178 8.06 -1.49 -17.08
N GLN A 179 6.92 -0.80 -16.92
CA GLN A 179 6.84 0.64 -17.12
C GLN A 179 7.56 1.42 -16.04
N ILE A 180 7.47 0.97 -14.78
CA ILE A 180 8.17 1.57 -13.64
C ILE A 180 9.67 1.37 -13.77
N GLU A 181 10.15 0.17 -14.11
CA GLU A 181 11.57 -0.10 -14.36
C GLU A 181 12.13 0.86 -15.41
N LYS A 182 11.46 0.97 -16.56
CA LYS A 182 11.85 1.92 -17.62
C LYS A 182 11.83 3.39 -17.18
N ARG A 183 11.01 3.77 -16.20
CA ARG A 183 10.98 5.14 -15.66
C ARG A 183 12.11 5.37 -14.68
N ILE A 184 12.42 4.37 -13.85
CA ILE A 184 13.54 4.41 -12.91
C ILE A 184 14.85 4.52 -13.70
N ASP A 185 15.05 3.66 -14.71
CA ASP A 185 16.25 3.66 -15.55
C ASP A 185 16.47 4.99 -16.30
N LYS A 186 15.39 5.67 -16.68
CA LYS A 186 15.46 6.99 -17.34
C LYS A 186 15.61 8.16 -16.37
N GLY A 187 15.30 7.93 -15.10
CA GLY A 187 15.15 8.97 -14.09
C GLY A 187 16.44 9.34 -13.37
N ASP A 188 17.55 8.62 -13.65
CA ASP A 188 18.90 8.76 -13.07
C ASP A 188 18.88 9.42 -11.68
N ARG A 189 18.32 8.66 -10.74
CA ARG A 189 18.59 8.82 -9.31
C ARG A 189 19.20 7.51 -8.86
N ASP A 190 20.33 7.16 -9.46
CA ASP A 190 21.14 6.07 -8.94
C ASP A 190 21.48 6.41 -7.49
N LEU A 191 21.16 5.48 -6.59
CA LEU A 191 21.77 5.47 -5.28
C LEU A 191 23.26 5.30 -5.54
N PRO A 192 24.13 6.16 -4.98
CA PRO A 192 25.55 6.03 -5.23
C PRO A 192 26.00 4.62 -4.84
N ASP A 193 27.00 4.06 -5.54
CA ASP A 193 27.43 2.66 -5.41
C ASP A 193 27.82 2.28 -3.96
N ASP A 194 28.03 3.28 -3.09
CA ASP A 194 28.31 3.17 -1.67
C ASP A 194 27.08 3.19 -0.75
N PHE A 195 25.85 3.31 -1.28
CA PHE A 195 24.62 3.36 -0.46
C PHE A 195 24.40 2.07 0.35
N PHE A 196 24.86 0.93 -0.17
CA PHE A 196 24.87 -0.35 0.55
C PHE A 196 26.25 -0.68 1.17
N ALA A 197 27.22 0.23 1.09
CA ALA A 197 28.56 0.07 1.63
C ALA A 197 28.70 0.82 2.97
N GLU A 198 28.07 0.29 4.01
CA GLU A 198 28.56 0.10 5.40
C GLU A 198 27.40 -0.18 6.36
#